data_AF-A0A5J6SU70-F1
#
_entry.id   AF-A0A5J6SU70-F1
#
_cell.length_a   1.000
_cell.length_b   1.000
_cell.length_c   1.000
_cell.angle_alpha   90.00
_cell.angle_beta   90.00
_cell.angle_gamma   90.00
#
_symmetry.space_group_name_H-M   'P 1'
#
loop_
_entity.id
_entity.type
_entity.pdbx_description
1 polymer ?
#
loop_
_entity_poly.entity_id
_entity_poly.type
_entity_poly.pdbx_seq_one_letter_code
_entity_poly.pdbx_strand_id
1 'polypeptide(L)'
;SEKGSNALLARAWSPGWSNADKALTTFINGPLIEYSKNRRKADSATTSFLSPHLHFGEVSVRKVFHLVRIKQVLWANEGNRAGEESVNLFLKSIGFREYSRYLSFNHPYSHERPLLGHLKFFPWVLDESYFKAWRQGRT
;
A
#
# COMPACT_ATOMS: atom_id res chain seq x y z
N SER A 1 32.06 2.07 -12.48
CA SER A 1 31.39 3.33 -12.11
C SER A 1 30.09 2.97 -11.40
N GLU A 2 30.01 3.17 -10.09
CA GLU A 2 28.78 2.91 -9.32
C GLU A 2 27.66 3.80 -9.88
N LYS A 3 26.58 3.17 -10.37
CA LYS A 3 25.38 3.90 -10.75
C LYS A 3 24.85 4.59 -9.49
N GLY A 4 24.66 5.91 -9.53
CA GLY A 4 24.15 6.66 -8.38
C GLY A 4 22.87 6.05 -7.81
N SER A 5 22.66 6.16 -6.50
CA SER A 5 21.58 5.52 -5.74
C SER A 5 20.20 5.57 -6.42
N ASN A 6 19.87 6.68 -7.08
CA ASN A 6 18.59 6.85 -7.78
C ASN A 6 18.44 5.95 -9.01
N ALA A 7 19.53 5.64 -9.71
CA ALA A 7 19.52 4.73 -10.86
C ALA A 7 19.30 3.27 -10.45
N LEU A 8 19.56 2.91 -9.19
CA LEU A 8 19.25 1.57 -8.66
C LEU A 8 17.73 1.37 -8.45
N LEU A 9 16.97 2.45 -8.19
CA LEU A 9 15.51 2.38 -8.03
C LEU A 9 14.83 1.86 -9.31
N ALA A 10 15.34 2.24 -10.48
CA ALA A 10 14.83 1.81 -11.78
C ALA A 10 14.94 0.29 -12.02
N ARG A 11 15.71 -0.45 -11.20
CA ARG A 11 15.76 -1.92 -11.28
C ARG A 11 14.51 -2.59 -10.72
N ALA A 12 13.84 -1.94 -9.77
CA ALA A 12 12.67 -2.49 -9.08
C ALA A 12 11.38 -1.76 -9.45
N TRP A 13 11.47 -0.50 -9.87
CA TRP A 13 10.32 0.35 -10.14
C TRP A 13 10.36 0.93 -11.54
N SER A 14 9.20 0.90 -12.19
CA SER A 14 8.96 1.53 -13.49
C SER A 14 7.80 2.52 -13.35
N PRO A 15 8.06 3.80 -13.05
CA PRO A 15 7.01 4.82 -12.93
C PRO A 15 6.21 5.02 -14.23
N GLY A 16 5.06 5.69 -14.13
CA GLY A 16 4.21 6.05 -15.25
C GLY A 16 2.92 5.22 -15.36
N TRP A 17 1.85 5.88 -15.83
CA TRP A 17 0.49 5.33 -15.91
C TRP A 17 0.39 4.00 -16.69
N SER A 18 1.18 3.82 -17.74
CA SER A 18 1.20 2.58 -18.53
C SER A 18 1.71 1.40 -17.68
N ASN A 19 2.74 1.62 -16.86
CA ASN A 19 3.27 0.59 -15.97
C ASN A 19 2.34 0.36 -14.77
N ALA A 20 1.68 1.40 -14.28
CA ALA A 20 0.65 1.29 -13.24
C ALA A 20 -0.50 0.38 -13.67
N ASP A 21 -0.97 0.50 -14.91
CA ASP A 21 -2.01 -0.36 -15.47
C ASP A 21 -1.54 -1.81 -15.60
N LYS A 22 -0.30 -2.04 -16.06
CA LYS A 22 0.30 -3.40 -16.12
C LYS A 22 0.41 -4.02 -14.72
N ALA A 23 0.84 -3.26 -13.73
CA ALA A 23 0.94 -3.71 -12.34
C ALA A 23 -0.43 -4.08 -11.78
N LEU A 24 -1.47 -3.27 -12.07
CA LEU A 24 -2.85 -3.55 -11.67
C LEU A 24 -3.37 -4.84 -12.30
N THR A 25 -3.20 -5.01 -13.61
CA THR A 25 -3.63 -6.23 -14.32
C THR A 25 -2.89 -7.47 -13.80
N THR A 26 -1.58 -7.37 -13.59
CA THR A 26 -0.76 -8.46 -13.04
C THR A 26 -1.24 -8.86 -11.65
N PHE A 27 -1.52 -7.88 -10.79
CA PHE A 27 -2.03 -8.14 -9.44
C PHE A 27 -3.40 -8.83 -9.46
N ILE A 28 -4.34 -8.31 -10.25
CA ILE A 28 -5.73 -8.81 -10.34
C ILE A 28 -5.79 -10.25 -10.88
N ASN A 29 -4.91 -10.60 -11.81
CA ASN A 29 -4.90 -11.93 -12.44
C ASN A 29 -3.96 -12.93 -11.76
N GLY A 30 -3.19 -12.51 -10.75
CA GLY A 30 -2.28 -13.38 -10.01
C GLY A 30 -2.47 -13.24 -8.50
N PRO A 31 -1.63 -12.45 -7.80
CA PRO A 31 -1.60 -12.44 -6.32
C PRO A 31 -2.92 -12.12 -5.62
N LEU A 32 -3.87 -11.44 -6.28
CA LEU A 32 -5.16 -11.08 -5.68
C LEU A 32 -5.92 -12.31 -5.13
N ILE A 33 -5.88 -13.47 -5.79
CA ILE A 33 -6.65 -14.64 -5.34
C ILE A 33 -6.20 -15.14 -3.96
N GLU A 34 -4.90 -15.06 -3.66
CA GLU A 34 -4.32 -15.52 -2.39
C GLU A 34 -4.00 -14.37 -1.41
N TYR A 35 -4.46 -13.15 -1.70
CA TYR A 35 -4.14 -11.97 -0.91
C TYR A 35 -4.50 -12.14 0.57
N SER A 36 -5.63 -12.77 0.89
CA SER A 36 -6.06 -13.04 2.27
C SER A 36 -5.01 -13.79 3.09
N LYS A 37 -4.46 -14.87 2.51
CA LYS A 37 -3.46 -15.74 3.15
C LYS A 37 -2.07 -15.11 3.17
N ASN A 38 -1.70 -14.44 2.09
CA ASN A 38 -0.32 -14.04 1.86
C ASN A 38 0.00 -12.58 2.22
N ARG A 39 -0.99 -11.74 2.56
CA ARG A 39 -0.77 -10.31 2.90
C ARG A 39 0.20 -10.05 4.05
N ARG A 40 0.45 -11.04 4.91
CA ARG A 40 1.37 -10.94 6.05
C ARG A 40 2.79 -11.42 5.73
N LYS A 41 2.99 -12.09 4.59
CA LYS A 41 4.31 -12.56 4.16
C LYS A 41 5.07 -11.40 3.52
N ALA A 42 6.28 -11.13 4.01
CA ALA A 42 7.13 -10.04 3.53
C ALA A 42 8.18 -10.49 2.49
N ASP A 43 8.39 -11.80 2.34
CA ASP A 43 9.44 -12.41 1.51
C ASP A 43 9.03 -12.66 0.05
N SER A 44 7.77 -12.36 -0.30
CA SER A 44 7.16 -12.74 -1.57
C SER A 44 6.36 -11.59 -2.19
N ALA A 45 6.24 -11.59 -3.51
CA ALA A 45 5.47 -10.60 -4.28
C ALA A 45 3.94 -10.84 -4.18
N THR A 46 3.40 -10.70 -2.97
CA THR A 46 2.02 -11.09 -2.62
C THR A 46 1.04 -9.93 -2.60
N THR A 47 1.55 -8.70 -2.64
CA THR A 47 0.75 -7.46 -2.64
C THR A 47 0.76 -6.81 -4.02
N SER A 48 0.01 -5.71 -4.18
CA SER A 48 -0.21 -5.09 -5.49
C SER A 48 0.93 -4.25 -6.01
N PHE A 49 1.86 -3.80 -5.14
CA PHE A 49 2.89 -2.79 -5.48
C PHE A 49 2.34 -1.48 -6.08
N LEU A 50 1.04 -1.21 -5.91
CA LEU A 50 0.39 -0.04 -6.52
C LEU A 50 0.53 1.25 -5.71
N SER A 51 1.13 1.21 -4.51
CA SER A 51 1.13 2.39 -3.61
C SER A 51 1.81 3.63 -4.22
N PRO A 52 2.96 3.55 -4.93
CA PRO A 52 3.55 4.75 -5.55
C PRO A 52 2.67 5.26 -6.70
N HIS A 53 2.16 4.36 -7.54
CA HIS A 53 1.26 4.70 -8.64
C HIS A 53 -0.03 5.38 -8.16
N LEU A 54 -0.62 4.89 -7.07
CA LEU A 54 -1.82 5.45 -6.44
C LEU A 54 -1.57 6.77 -5.73
N HIS A 55 -0.36 6.99 -5.21
CA HIS A 55 0.05 8.24 -4.59
C HIS A 55 0.12 9.37 -5.63
N PHE A 56 0.79 9.11 -6.76
CA PHE A 56 0.94 10.09 -7.85
C PHE A 56 -0.26 10.16 -8.81
N GLY A 57 -1.30 9.35 -8.61
CA GLY A 57 -2.50 9.38 -9.44
C GLY A 57 -2.31 8.78 -10.84
N GLU A 58 -1.24 8.01 -11.05
CA GLU A 58 -0.95 7.32 -12.30
C GLU A 58 -1.97 6.21 -12.62
N VAL A 59 -2.67 5.71 -11.59
CA VAL A 59 -3.81 4.82 -11.71
C VAL A 59 -5.00 5.33 -10.91
N SER A 60 -6.18 5.30 -11.53
CA SER A 60 -7.42 5.73 -10.89
C SER A 60 -7.85 4.73 -9.83
N VAL A 61 -8.07 5.18 -8.60
CA VAL A 61 -8.62 4.34 -7.52
C VAL A 61 -10.00 3.78 -7.86
N ARG A 62 -10.81 4.52 -8.64
CA ARG A 62 -12.12 4.06 -9.14
C ARG A 62 -11.96 2.90 -10.12
N LYS A 63 -10.93 2.92 -10.97
CA LYS A 63 -10.59 1.81 -11.88
C LYS A 63 -10.20 0.56 -11.08
N VAL A 64 -9.35 0.72 -10.06
CA VAL A 64 -8.96 -0.38 -9.15
C VAL A 64 -10.20 -0.98 -8.49
N PHE A 65 -11.06 -0.16 -7.89
CA PHE A 65 -12.29 -0.60 -7.22
C PHE A 65 -13.20 -1.37 -8.19
N HIS A 66 -13.45 -0.82 -9.38
CA HIS A 66 -14.32 -1.43 -10.37
C HIS A 66 -13.82 -2.80 -10.83
N LEU A 67 -12.55 -2.92 -11.19
CA LEU A 67 -11.98 -4.20 -11.66
C LEU A 67 -11.95 -5.27 -10.57
N VAL A 68 -11.65 -4.88 -9.32
CA VAL A 68 -11.68 -5.79 -8.18
C VAL A 68 -13.12 -6.24 -7.87
N ARG A 69 -14.10 -5.34 -7.98
CA ARG A 69 -15.51 -5.69 -7.78
C ARG A 69 -16.03 -6.64 -8.86
N ILE A 70 -15.59 -6.51 -10.11
CA ILE A 70 -15.88 -7.49 -11.17
C ILE A 70 -15.35 -8.88 -10.79
N LYS A 71 -14.08 -8.97 -10.34
CA LYS A 71 -13.53 -10.26 -9.87
C LYS A 71 -14.32 -10.84 -8.70
N GLN A 72 -14.81 -10.00 -7.79
CA GLN A 72 -15.62 -10.44 -6.67
C GLN A 72 -16.91 -11.14 -7.12
N VAL A 73 -17.64 -10.55 -8.08
CA VAL A 73 -18.88 -11.13 -8.61
C VAL A 73 -18.59 -12.44 -9.32
N LEU A 74 -17.52 -12.49 -10.12
CA LEU A 74 -17.09 -13.71 -10.80
C LEU A 74 -16.79 -14.84 -9.80
N TRP A 75 -15.96 -14.57 -8.79
CA TRP A 75 -15.58 -15.57 -7.80
C TRP A 75 -16.72 -15.98 -6.87
N ALA A 76 -17.66 -15.09 -6.59
CA ALA A 76 -18.88 -15.45 -5.88
C ALA A 76 -19.73 -16.45 -6.68
N ASN A 77 -19.88 -16.24 -8.00
CA ASN A 77 -20.61 -17.17 -8.87
C ASN A 77 -19.91 -18.53 -9.01
N GLU A 78 -18.58 -18.55 -8.95
CA GLU A 78 -17.77 -19.78 -8.96
C GLU A 78 -17.72 -20.50 -7.59
N GLY A 79 -18.31 -19.92 -6.54
CA GLY A 79 -18.23 -20.45 -5.17
C GLY A 79 -16.84 -20.36 -4.53
N ASN A 80 -15.96 -19.49 -5.06
CA ASN A 80 -14.60 -19.32 -4.59
C ASN A 80 -14.53 -18.38 -3.37
N ARG A 81 -14.87 -18.93 -2.20
CA ARG A 81 -14.90 -18.20 -0.92
C ARG A 81 -13.56 -17.55 -0.56
N ALA A 82 -12.44 -18.21 -0.88
CA ALA A 82 -11.10 -17.67 -0.59
C ALA A 82 -10.79 -16.43 -1.43
N GLY A 83 -11.21 -16.42 -2.71
CA GLY A 83 -11.10 -15.25 -3.58
C GLY A 83 -11.98 -14.09 -3.09
N GLU A 84 -13.20 -14.37 -2.66
CA GLU A 84 -14.09 -13.35 -2.08
C GLU A 84 -13.49 -12.69 -0.82
N GLU A 85 -12.93 -13.49 0.09
CA GLU A 85 -12.23 -12.99 1.28
C GLU A 85 -11.02 -12.12 0.90
N SER A 86 -10.21 -12.58 -0.06
CA SER A 86 -9.07 -11.84 -0.58
C SER A 86 -9.48 -10.48 -1.16
N VAL A 87 -10.59 -10.43 -1.93
CA VAL A 87 -11.13 -9.17 -2.45
C VAL A 87 -11.58 -8.26 -1.31
N ASN A 88 -12.34 -8.77 -0.34
CA ASN A 88 -12.82 -7.97 0.79
C ASN A 88 -11.65 -7.33 1.57
N LEU A 89 -10.59 -8.10 1.80
CA LEU A 89 -9.39 -7.59 2.46
C LEU A 89 -8.63 -6.58 1.60
N PHE A 90 -8.54 -6.78 0.29
CA PHE A 90 -7.89 -5.82 -0.60
C PHE A 90 -8.67 -4.51 -0.70
N LEU A 91 -10.00 -4.57 -0.81
CA LEU A 91 -10.87 -3.39 -0.79
C LEU A 91 -10.80 -2.65 0.56
N LYS A 92 -10.65 -3.36 1.68
CA LYS A 92 -10.36 -2.74 2.98
C LYS A 92 -9.03 -1.98 2.97
N SER A 93 -7.98 -2.53 2.35
CA SER A 93 -6.69 -1.84 2.18
C SER A 93 -6.83 -0.56 1.34
N ILE A 94 -7.64 -0.57 0.28
CA ILE A 94 -8.00 0.65 -0.47
C ILE A 94 -8.81 1.61 0.40
N GLY A 95 -9.73 1.09 1.22
CA GLY A 95 -10.50 1.87 2.19
C GLY A 95 -9.62 2.63 3.18
N PHE A 96 -8.51 2.06 3.63
CA PHE A 96 -7.56 2.78 4.50
C PHE A 96 -6.93 3.99 3.81
N ARG A 97 -6.68 3.94 2.49
CA ARG A 97 -6.22 5.11 1.71
C ARG A 97 -7.28 6.19 1.63
N GLU A 98 -8.55 5.82 1.40
CA GLU A 98 -9.64 6.80 1.38
C GLU A 98 -9.86 7.39 2.77
N TYR A 99 -9.77 6.56 3.81
CA TYR A 99 -9.92 7.00 5.20
C TYR A 99 -8.78 7.90 5.66
N SER A 100 -7.54 7.67 5.21
CA SER A 100 -6.43 8.59 5.55
C SER A 100 -6.68 9.99 4.99
N ARG A 101 -7.23 10.09 3.76
CA ARG A 101 -7.62 11.38 3.16
C ARG A 101 -8.79 12.02 3.91
N TYR A 102 -9.78 11.22 4.28
CA TYR A 102 -10.90 11.65 5.11
C TYR A 102 -10.42 12.22 6.45
N LEU A 103 -9.49 11.54 7.13
CA LEU A 103 -8.92 12.02 8.38
C LEU A 103 -8.18 13.34 8.21
N SER A 104 -7.32 13.48 7.19
CA SER A 104 -6.59 14.71 6.96
C SER A 104 -7.50 15.89 6.59
N PHE A 105 -8.60 15.63 5.88
CA PHE A 105 -9.60 16.65 5.58
C PHE A 105 -10.35 17.12 6.84
N ASN A 106 -10.82 16.19 7.69
CA ASN A 106 -11.58 16.53 8.90
C ASN A 106 -10.70 16.99 10.07
N HIS A 107 -9.41 16.64 10.05
CA HIS A 107 -8.40 17.07 11.02
C HIS A 107 -7.22 17.70 10.28
N PRO A 108 -7.32 18.98 9.86
CA PRO A 108 -6.33 19.64 9.01
C PRO A 108 -4.90 19.61 9.56
N TYR A 109 -4.74 19.66 10.89
CA TYR A 109 -3.44 19.64 11.56
C TYR A 109 -2.91 18.23 11.90
N SER A 110 -3.56 17.16 11.43
CA SER A 110 -3.18 15.77 11.76
C SER A 110 -1.76 15.37 11.34
N HIS A 111 -1.15 16.11 10.41
CA HIS A 111 0.23 15.88 9.95
C HIS A 111 1.28 16.45 10.92
N GLU A 112 0.92 17.44 11.73
CA GLU A 112 1.82 18.09 12.71
C GLU A 112 1.42 17.77 14.16
N ARG A 113 0.13 17.52 14.40
CA ARG A 113 -0.45 17.34 15.73
C ARG A 113 -1.02 15.93 15.84
N PRO A 114 -0.62 15.17 16.88
CA PRO A 114 -1.16 13.85 17.09
C PRO A 114 -2.66 13.93 17.41
N LEU A 115 -3.44 13.01 16.86
CA LEU A 115 -4.84 12.82 17.27
C LEU A 115 -4.92 12.29 18.72
N LEU A 116 -3.90 11.55 19.15
CA LEU A 116 -3.78 11.02 20.50
C LEU A 116 -3.19 12.07 21.45
N GLY A 117 -4.06 12.88 22.06
CA GLY A 117 -3.64 13.96 22.96
C GLY A 117 -2.89 13.51 24.22
N HIS A 118 -3.11 12.27 24.70
CA HIS A 118 -2.46 11.75 25.90
C HIS A 118 -0.94 11.51 25.74
N LEU A 119 -0.44 11.41 24.49
CA LEU A 119 0.98 11.25 24.21
C LEU A 119 1.74 12.58 24.11
N LYS A 120 1.06 13.72 24.30
CA LYS A 120 1.66 15.06 24.14
C LYS A 120 2.84 15.31 25.09
N PHE A 121 2.79 14.76 26.30
CA PHE A 121 3.84 14.92 27.33
C PHE A 121 4.69 13.66 27.51
N PHE A 122 4.64 12.73 26.56
CA PHE A 122 5.47 11.54 26.62
C PHE A 122 6.96 11.96 26.50
N PRO A 123 7.84 11.54 27.44
CA PRO A 123 9.24 11.94 27.45
C PRO A 123 10.04 11.16 26.40
N TRP A 124 9.92 11.52 25.13
CA TRP A 124 10.68 10.90 24.04
C TRP A 124 12.18 11.13 24.22
N VAL A 125 12.98 10.07 24.08
CA VAL A 125 14.44 10.16 24.14
C VAL A 125 14.96 10.82 22.86
N LEU A 126 15.70 11.92 23.03
CA LEU A 126 16.34 12.67 21.93
C LEU A 126 17.81 12.26 21.78
N ASP A 127 18.03 11.05 21.25
CA ASP A 127 19.37 10.50 21.01
C ASP A 127 19.61 10.30 19.50
N GLU A 128 20.50 11.11 18.93
CA GLU A 128 20.87 11.04 17.52
C GLU A 128 21.57 9.73 17.15
N SER A 129 22.27 9.10 18.10
CA SER A 129 22.93 7.81 17.90
C SER A 129 21.89 6.70 17.73
N TYR A 130 20.82 6.72 18.53
CA TYR A 130 19.69 5.79 18.37
C TYR A 130 19.02 5.99 17.01
N PHE A 131 18.79 7.24 16.61
CA PHE A 131 18.22 7.55 15.30
C PHE A 131 19.12 7.07 14.15
N LYS A 132 20.44 7.23 14.25
CA LYS A 132 21.41 6.78 13.26
C LYS A 132 21.46 5.25 13.16
N ALA A 133 21.49 4.54 14.29
CA ALA A 133 21.47 3.08 14.33
C ALA A 133 20.22 2.52 13.63
N TRP A 134 19.05 3.09 13.94
CA TRP A 134 17.77 2.72 13.33
C TRP A 134 17.74 2.95 11.81
N ARG A 135 18.16 4.12 11.34
CA ARG A 135 18.21 4.44 9.90
C ARG A 135 19.13 3.54 9.08
N GLN A 136 20.16 2.96 9.72
CA GLN A 136 21.14 2.09 9.07
C GLN A 136 20.81 0.59 9.21
N GLY A 137 19.71 0.24 9.88
CA GLY A 137 19.37 -1.16 10.17
C GLY A 137 20.39 -1.84 11.09
N ARG A 138 20.95 -1.09 12.05
CA ARG A 138 21.91 -1.55 13.06
C ARG A 138 21.31 -1.49 14.47
N THR A 139 20.01 -1.74 14.56
CA THR A 139 19.21 -1.79 15.79
C THR A 139 19.03 -3.20 16.29
#